data_AF-A0A8D8Q932-F1
#
_entry.id   AF-A0A8D8Q932-F1
#
_cell.length_a   1.000
_cell.length_b   1.000
_cell.length_c   1.000
_cell.angle_alpha   90.00
_cell.angle_beta   90.00
_cell.angle_gamma   90.00
#
_symmetry.space_group_name_H-M   'P 1'
#
loop_
_entity.id
_entity.type
_entity.pdbx_description
1 polymer ?
#
loop_
_entity_poly.entity_id
_entity_poly.type
_entity_poly.pdbx_seq_one_letter_code
_entity_poly.pdbx_strand_id
1 'polypeptide(L)'
;MDRSNFCGCKGVRTCIKCEKKFGYENKNIVEFTEHTYVYCPYCNKAWQGSNMNDYQSHPNHSGDSFDIGGVYIKEDFLSHAEADKVLTALDDLPWDKSQSGRRKQNFGPKCNKTTPTRKCGRYFIRNSAKSQI
;
A
#
# COMPACT_ATOMS: atom_id res chain seq x y z
N MET A 1 -11.54 4.82 25.21
CA MET A 1 -10.47 4.02 25.86
C MET A 1 -9.14 4.38 25.23
N ASP A 2 -8.16 4.77 26.04
CA ASP A 2 -6.80 4.98 25.54
C ASP A 2 -6.16 3.62 25.22
N ARG A 3 -5.72 3.47 23.96
CA ARG A 3 -5.09 2.24 23.45
C ARG A 3 -3.58 2.39 23.33
N SER A 4 -3.02 3.55 23.71
CA SER A 4 -1.62 3.94 23.53
C SER A 4 -0.61 2.91 24.06
N ASN A 5 -0.92 2.28 25.20
CA ASN A 5 -0.09 1.25 25.82
C ASN A 5 -0.19 -0.13 25.15
N PHE A 6 -1.18 -0.35 24.28
CA PHE A 6 -1.44 -1.64 23.62
C PHE A 6 -1.17 -1.62 22.10
N CYS A 7 -1.58 -0.55 21.39
CA CYS A 7 -1.38 -0.35 19.96
C CYS A 7 -1.11 1.13 19.64
N GLY A 8 -0.35 1.42 18.59
CA GLY A 8 -0.26 2.76 17.96
C GLY A 8 -1.53 3.22 17.20
N CYS A 9 -2.64 2.52 17.36
CA CYS A 9 -3.90 2.75 16.65
C CYS A 9 -4.57 4.04 17.14
N LYS A 10 -4.76 5.03 16.24
CA LYS A 10 -5.38 6.33 16.57
C LYS A 10 -6.74 6.49 15.86
N GLY A 11 -7.69 7.13 16.55
CA GLY A 11 -9.02 7.44 16.02
C GLY A 11 -9.85 6.19 15.71
N VAL A 12 -10.63 6.24 14.62
CA VAL A 12 -11.54 5.16 14.20
C VAL A 12 -10.83 3.95 13.58
N ARG A 13 -9.52 4.06 13.27
CA ARG A 13 -8.78 2.96 12.64
C ARG A 13 -8.32 1.94 13.68
N THR A 14 -8.71 0.70 13.48
CA THR A 14 -8.35 -0.45 14.32
C THR A 14 -7.43 -1.38 13.56
N CYS A 15 -6.43 -1.94 14.23
CA CYS A 15 -5.68 -3.06 13.68
C CYS A 15 -6.29 -4.39 14.15
N ILE A 16 -5.88 -5.48 13.52
CA ILE A 16 -6.36 -6.83 13.85
C ILE A 16 -6.20 -7.20 15.33
N LYS A 17 -5.16 -6.67 16.02
CA LYS A 17 -4.97 -6.88 17.47
C LYS A 17 -6.01 -6.11 18.28
N CYS A 18 -6.34 -4.88 17.89
CA CYS A 18 -7.36 -4.07 18.54
C CYS A 18 -8.76 -4.64 18.31
N GLU A 19 -9.05 -5.13 17.10
CA GLU A 19 -10.33 -5.80 16.77
C GLU A 19 -10.55 -7.01 17.68
N LYS A 20 -9.56 -7.90 17.78
CA LYS A 20 -9.62 -9.07 18.67
C LYS A 20 -9.74 -8.70 20.16
N LYS A 21 -9.03 -7.68 20.62
CA LYS A 21 -8.97 -7.35 22.06
C LYS A 21 -10.16 -6.54 22.55
N PHE A 22 -10.69 -5.65 21.71
CA PHE A 22 -11.73 -4.69 22.09
C PHE A 22 -13.06 -4.93 21.36
N GLY A 23 -13.17 -5.98 20.55
CA GLY A 23 -14.41 -6.33 19.85
C GLY A 23 -14.81 -5.31 18.78
N TYR A 24 -13.85 -4.64 18.15
CA TYR A 24 -14.18 -3.73 17.05
C TYR A 24 -14.48 -4.52 15.78
N GLU A 25 -15.61 -4.21 15.17
CA GLU A 25 -15.96 -4.73 13.84
C GLU A 25 -15.26 -3.90 12.76
N ASN A 26 -14.58 -4.59 11.86
CA ASN A 26 -13.98 -3.97 10.69
C ASN A 26 -15.09 -3.66 9.67
N LYS A 27 -15.58 -2.42 9.67
CA LYS A 27 -16.63 -1.96 8.75
C LYS A 27 -16.17 -1.80 7.29
N ASN A 28 -14.95 -2.23 6.91
CA ASN A 28 -14.50 -2.18 5.51
C ASN A 28 -15.12 -3.32 4.66
N ILE A 29 -16.37 -3.69 4.93
CA ILE A 29 -17.13 -4.55 4.03
C ILE A 29 -17.50 -3.66 2.85
N VAL A 30 -16.76 -3.79 1.77
CA VAL A 30 -17.16 -3.18 0.49
C VAL A 30 -18.36 -3.98 0.03
N GLU A 31 -19.55 -3.38 0.06
CA GLU A 31 -20.72 -3.96 -0.59
C GLU A 31 -20.46 -3.96 -2.09
N PHE A 32 -20.36 -5.14 -2.69
CA PHE A 32 -20.19 -5.27 -4.13
C PHE A 32 -21.48 -4.80 -4.81
N THR A 33 -21.39 -3.70 -5.56
CA THR A 33 -22.51 -3.19 -6.37
C THR A 33 -22.50 -3.84 -7.76
N GLU A 34 -23.53 -3.57 -8.56
CA GLU A 34 -23.66 -4.06 -9.94
C GLU A 34 -22.50 -3.64 -10.87
N HIS A 35 -21.69 -2.66 -10.47
CA HIS A 35 -20.58 -2.09 -11.25
C HIS A 35 -19.23 -2.55 -10.70
N THR A 36 -19.13 -3.82 -10.31
CA THR A 36 -17.91 -4.41 -9.80
C THR A 36 -17.14 -5.14 -10.90
N TYR A 37 -15.82 -5.01 -10.85
CA TYR A 37 -14.91 -5.59 -11.82
C TYR A 37 -13.76 -6.27 -11.08
N VAL A 38 -13.32 -7.39 -11.63
CA VAL A 38 -12.23 -8.22 -11.12
C VAL A 38 -11.10 -8.17 -12.13
N TYR A 39 -9.92 -7.78 -11.67
CA TYR A 39 -8.75 -7.71 -12.53
C TYR A 39 -8.14 -9.09 -12.73
N CYS A 40 -8.02 -9.54 -13.98
CA CYS A 40 -7.36 -10.78 -14.32
C CYS A 40 -5.87 -10.52 -14.65
N PRO A 41 -4.92 -11.06 -13.87
CA PRO A 41 -3.49 -10.86 -14.09
C PRO A 41 -2.99 -11.47 -15.41
N TYR A 42 -3.62 -12.53 -15.89
CA TYR A 42 -3.24 -13.19 -17.16
C TYR A 42 -3.70 -12.41 -18.40
N CYS A 43 -4.87 -11.77 -18.32
CA CYS A 43 -5.39 -10.94 -19.41
C CYS A 43 -4.90 -9.49 -19.36
N ASN A 44 -4.38 -9.03 -18.21
CA ASN A 44 -4.12 -7.62 -17.90
C ASN A 44 -5.34 -6.70 -18.08
N LYS A 45 -6.55 -7.23 -17.83
CA LYS A 45 -7.83 -6.55 -18.03
C LYS A 45 -8.72 -6.70 -16.80
N ALA A 46 -9.58 -5.71 -16.59
CA ALA A 46 -10.67 -5.80 -15.63
C ALA A 46 -11.91 -6.37 -16.31
N TRP A 47 -12.43 -7.47 -15.77
CA TRP A 47 -13.64 -8.15 -16.25
C TRP A 47 -14.78 -7.90 -15.28
N GLN A 48 -16.00 -7.78 -15.80
CA GLN A 48 -17.18 -7.61 -14.95
C GLN A 48 -17.34 -8.83 -14.02
N GLY A 49 -17.47 -8.58 -12.72
CA GLY A 49 -17.52 -9.65 -11.72
C GLY A 49 -17.57 -9.10 -10.31
N SER A 50 -18.26 -9.83 -9.43
CA SER A 50 -18.45 -9.46 -8.02
C SER A 50 -17.66 -10.35 -7.07
N ASN A 51 -17.05 -11.44 -7.56
CA ASN A 51 -16.30 -12.37 -6.73
C ASN A 51 -14.79 -12.21 -6.99
N MET A 52 -14.01 -12.05 -5.92
CA MET A 52 -12.54 -11.93 -6.01
C MET A 52 -11.87 -13.10 -6.73
N ASN A 53 -12.50 -14.27 -6.83
CA ASN A 53 -11.96 -15.44 -7.52
C ASN A 53 -12.34 -15.53 -9.00
N ASP A 54 -13.11 -14.59 -9.56
CA ASP A 54 -13.55 -14.64 -10.96
C ASP A 54 -12.36 -14.64 -11.95
N TYR A 55 -11.20 -14.12 -11.55
CA TYR A 55 -9.97 -14.17 -12.37
C TYR A 55 -9.53 -15.60 -12.71
N GLN A 56 -9.90 -16.60 -11.89
CA GLN A 56 -9.58 -18.01 -12.09
C GLN A 56 -10.37 -18.64 -13.24
N SER A 57 -11.44 -17.99 -13.71
CA SER A 57 -12.17 -18.41 -14.91
C SER A 57 -11.36 -18.24 -16.20
N HIS A 58 -10.19 -17.59 -16.13
CA HIS A 58 -9.28 -17.47 -17.25
C HIS A 58 -8.98 -18.84 -17.90
N PRO A 59 -9.07 -18.95 -19.25
CA PRO A 59 -9.25 -17.86 -20.23
C PRO A 59 -10.71 -17.50 -20.55
N ASN A 60 -11.68 -18.20 -19.99
CA ASN A 60 -13.10 -18.11 -20.35
C ASN A 60 -13.85 -17.09 -19.49
N HIS A 61 -13.41 -15.84 -19.52
CA HIS A 61 -14.11 -14.75 -18.85
C HIS A 61 -15.46 -14.45 -19.51
N SER A 62 -16.40 -13.92 -18.74
CA SER A 62 -17.73 -13.51 -19.21
C SER A 62 -17.97 -12.02 -18.93
N GLY A 63 -18.75 -11.35 -19.78
CA GLY A 63 -19.12 -9.94 -19.60
C GLY A 63 -18.14 -8.94 -20.21
N ASP A 64 -18.38 -7.66 -19.92
CA ASP A 64 -17.58 -6.56 -20.45
C ASP A 64 -16.19 -6.51 -19.80
N SER A 65 -15.20 -6.04 -20.56
CA SER A 65 -13.86 -5.81 -20.06
C SER A 65 -13.25 -4.50 -20.53
N PHE A 66 -12.32 -3.97 -19.73
CA PHE A 66 -11.55 -2.79 -20.08
C PHE A 66 -10.11 -2.86 -19.56
N ASP A 67 -9.24 -2.09 -20.21
CA ASP A 67 -7.83 -1.98 -19.83
C ASP A 67 -7.63 -0.99 -18.68
N ILE A 68 -6.91 -1.42 -17.64
CA ILE A 68 -6.46 -0.53 -16.56
C ILE A 68 -4.98 -0.22 -16.79
N GLY A 69 -4.73 0.94 -17.41
CA GLY A 69 -3.38 1.42 -17.64
C GLY A 69 -2.59 1.61 -16.35
N GLY A 70 -1.31 1.22 -16.36
CA GLY A 70 -0.40 1.39 -15.22
C GLY A 70 -0.56 0.36 -14.09
N VAL A 71 -1.45 -0.62 -14.24
CA VAL A 71 -1.57 -1.75 -13.32
C VAL A 71 -0.94 -2.97 -13.96
N TYR A 72 -0.11 -3.66 -13.18
CA TYR A 72 0.50 -4.93 -13.54
C TYR A 72 0.59 -5.78 -12.28
N ILE A 73 0.08 -7.01 -12.35
CA ILE A 73 0.10 -7.96 -11.25
C ILE A 73 1.01 -9.11 -11.65
N LYS A 74 2.10 -9.29 -10.89
CA LYS A 74 3.00 -10.43 -11.04
C LYS A 74 2.78 -11.39 -9.88
N GLU A 75 2.15 -12.51 -10.16
CA GLU A 75 2.05 -13.62 -9.21
C GLU A 75 3.43 -14.22 -8.93
N ASP A 76 3.59 -14.73 -7.71
CA ASP A 76 4.82 -15.36 -7.22
C ASP A 76 6.10 -14.55 -7.47
N PHE A 77 5.99 -13.22 -7.38
CA PHE A 77 7.14 -12.32 -7.57
C PHE A 77 8.27 -12.58 -6.57
N LEU A 78 7.94 -12.97 -5.33
CA LEU A 78 8.89 -13.40 -4.32
C LEU A 78 8.65 -14.86 -3.98
N SER A 79 9.71 -15.66 -3.97
CA SER A 79 9.66 -16.98 -3.35
C SER A 79 9.52 -16.86 -1.83
N HIS A 80 9.04 -17.93 -1.20
CA HIS A 80 8.91 -18.00 0.26
C HIS A 80 10.24 -17.69 0.97
N ALA A 81 11.35 -18.27 0.48
CA ALA A 81 12.66 -18.04 1.06
C ALA A 81 13.17 -16.60 0.90
N GLU A 82 12.82 -15.92 -0.20
CA GLU A 82 13.14 -14.49 -0.38
C GLU A 82 12.28 -13.62 0.53
N ALA A 83 10.98 -13.94 0.65
CA ALA A 83 10.08 -13.24 1.55
C ALA A 83 10.57 -13.31 3.01
N ASP A 84 10.99 -14.49 3.48
CA ASP A 84 11.52 -14.68 4.84
C ASP A 84 12.80 -13.87 5.09
N LYS A 85 13.71 -13.85 4.11
CA LYS A 85 14.93 -13.05 4.16
C LYS A 85 14.62 -11.55 4.22
N VAL A 86 13.68 -11.08 3.39
CA VAL A 86 13.25 -9.68 3.37
C VAL A 86 12.60 -9.29 4.70
N LEU A 87 11.72 -10.14 5.24
CA LEU A 87 11.07 -9.88 6.52
C LEU A 87 12.07 -9.79 7.67
N THR A 88 13.03 -10.71 7.74
CA THR A 88 14.10 -10.70 8.75
C THR A 88 14.91 -9.41 8.65
N ALA A 89 15.34 -9.04 7.43
CA ALA A 89 16.08 -7.81 7.20
C ALA A 89 15.29 -6.54 7.54
N LEU A 90 13.97 -6.53 7.34
CA LEU A 90 13.10 -5.41 7.71
C LEU A 90 12.91 -5.31 9.23
N ASP A 91 12.83 -6.42 9.95
CA ASP A 91 12.67 -6.43 11.41
C ASP A 91 13.95 -6.00 12.15
N ASP A 92 15.12 -6.28 11.57
CA ASP A 92 16.42 -5.84 12.10
C ASP A 92 16.63 -4.32 12.01
N LEU A 93 15.87 -3.62 11.15
CA LEU A 93 15.99 -2.18 10.96
C LEU A 93 15.09 -1.38 11.91
N PRO A 94 15.60 -0.28 12.48
CA PRO A 94 14.84 0.52 13.43
C PRO A 94 13.63 1.18 12.76
N TRP A 95 12.50 1.13 13.48
CA TRP A 95 11.23 1.67 13.03
C TRP A 95 10.94 3.04 13.68
N ASP A 96 10.69 4.06 12.86
CA ASP A 96 10.32 5.40 13.33
C ASP A 96 8.82 5.53 13.58
N LYS A 97 8.43 6.33 14.59
CA LYS A 97 7.03 6.70 14.81
C LYS A 97 6.56 7.65 13.69
N SER A 98 5.39 7.40 13.10
CA SER A 98 4.74 8.34 12.17
C SER A 98 3.57 9.07 12.83
N GLN A 99 3.20 10.23 12.28
CA GLN A 99 2.04 11.02 12.72
C GLN A 99 0.72 10.23 12.65
N SER A 100 0.62 9.30 11.70
CA SER A 100 -0.54 8.42 11.55
C SER A 100 -0.72 7.41 12.68
N GLY A 101 0.25 7.27 13.59
CA GLY A 101 0.28 6.25 14.64
C GLY A 101 0.94 4.92 14.21
N ARG A 102 1.16 4.71 12.91
CA ARG A 102 1.92 3.55 12.39
C ARG A 102 3.42 3.80 12.42
N ARG A 103 4.21 2.73 12.41
CA ARG A 103 5.67 2.79 12.28
C ARG A 103 6.07 2.89 10.81
N LYS A 104 7.20 3.55 10.52
CA LYS A 104 7.76 3.68 9.17
C LYS A 104 9.29 3.54 9.19
N GLN A 105 9.85 3.06 8.10
CA GLN A 105 11.30 3.13 7.83
C GLN A 105 11.52 4.16 6.72
N ASN A 106 12.50 5.05 6.91
CA ASN A 106 12.81 6.08 5.93
C ASN A 106 14.08 5.68 5.17
N PHE A 107 13.93 5.34 3.89
CA PHE A 107 15.05 5.07 2.99
C PHE A 107 15.22 6.22 2.00
N GLY A 108 16.48 6.50 1.64
CA GLY A 108 16.83 7.56 0.71
C GLY A 108 16.88 8.97 1.34
N PRO A 109 17.16 10.00 0.51
CA PRO A 109 17.29 11.37 0.97
C PRO A 109 16.00 11.85 1.63
N LYS A 110 16.09 12.28 2.89
CA LYS A 110 14.96 12.88 3.61
C LYS A 110 14.55 14.17 2.90
N CYS A 111 13.43 14.15 2.17
CA CYS A 111 12.81 15.38 1.68
C CYS A 111 12.35 16.19 2.89
N ASN A 112 13.13 17.21 3.27
CA ASN A 112 12.69 18.21 4.23
C ASN A 112 11.53 18.98 3.58
N LYS A 113 10.34 18.97 4.18
CA LYS A 113 9.22 19.82 3.74
C LYS A 113 9.42 21.29 4.16
N THR A 114 10.67 21.75 4.19
CA THR A 114 11.07 23.08 4.60
C THR A 114 12.28 23.55 3.79
N THR A 115 12.18 23.45 2.47
CA THR A 115 12.86 24.45 1.62
C THR A 115 11.77 25.16 0.83
N PRO A 116 11.57 26.47 1.05
CA PRO A 116 10.71 27.25 0.18
C PRO A 116 11.24 27.09 -1.24
N THR A 117 10.41 26.59 -2.17
CA THR A 117 10.69 26.70 -3.60
C THR A 117 10.79 28.18 -3.94
N ARG A 118 12.00 28.74 -3.94
CA ARG A 118 12.23 30.07 -4.49
C ARG A 118 12.13 29.95 -6.01
N LYS A 119 11.04 30.50 -6.55
CA LYS A 119 10.78 30.59 -7.98
C LYS A 119 11.87 31.47 -8.61
N CYS A 120 12.75 30.89 -9.40
CA CYS A 120 13.65 31.64 -10.27
C CYS A 120 13.32 31.21 -11.71
N GLY A 121 12.40 31.93 -12.36
CA GLY A 121 12.02 31.67 -13.76
C GLY A 121 11.29 30.34 -14.05
N ARG A 122 11.21 29.99 -15.35
CA ARG A 122 10.36 28.94 -15.94
C ARG A 122 10.95 27.53 -15.97
N TYR A 123 11.99 27.22 -15.18
CA TYR A 123 12.53 25.85 -15.12
C TYR A 123 12.97 25.49 -13.70
N PHE A 124 12.62 24.27 -13.25
CA PHE A 124 13.07 23.72 -11.97
C PHE A 124 14.35 22.90 -12.20
N ILE A 125 15.50 23.45 -11.83
CA ILE A 125 16.77 22.69 -11.79
C ILE A 125 16.98 22.22 -10.34
N ARG A 126 17.06 20.90 -10.13
CA ARG A 126 17.50 20.32 -8.85
C ARG A 126 19.02 20.45 -8.78
N ASN A 127 19.54 21.40 -8.01
CA ASN A 127 20.96 21.42 -7.67
C ASN A 127 21.26 20.28 -6.68
N SER A 128 21.84 19.20 -7.18
CA SER A 128 22.66 18.29 -6.37
C SER A 128 24.05 18.92 -6.23
N ALA A 129 24.38 19.38 -5.02
CA ALA A 129 25.73 19.41 -4.46
C ALA A 129 25.73 20.35 -3.24
N LYS A 130 26.17 19.83 -2.09
CA LYS A 130 27.50 20.18 -1.58
C LYS A 130 27.90 19.19 -0.49
N SER A 131 28.97 18.49 -0.84
CA SER A 131 29.94 17.78 -0.02
C SER A 131 30.68 18.73 0.94
N GLN A 132 31.11 18.14 2.08
CA GLN A 132 32.18 18.56 3.00
C GLN A 132 31.86 19.83 3.83
N ILE A 133 32.16 19.94 5.13
CA ILE A 133 33.18 19.35 6.02
C ILE A 133 32.52 19.04 7.38
#